data_AF-A0A6S6RUE3-F1
#
_entry.id   AF-A0A6S6RUE3-F1
#
_cell.length_a   1.000
_cell.length_b   1.000
_cell.length_c   1.000
_cell.angle_alpha   90.00
_cell.angle_beta   90.00
_cell.angle_gamma   90.00
#
_symmetry.space_group_name_H-M   'P 1'
#
loop_
_entity.id
_entity.type
_entity.pdbx_description
1 polymer ?
#
loop_
_entity_poly.entity_id
_entity_poly.type
_entity_poly.pdbx_seq_one_letter_code
_entity_poly.pdbx_strand_id
1 'polypeptide(L)' 'MKYQQLENLECGWKWDYLVKKYRDGENITKYIEKSAVQDAIEQLLKLKNTPTKVIN' A
#
# COMPACT_ATOMS: atom_id res chain seq x y z
N MET A 1 3.88 -24.58 6.15
CA MET A 1 4.33 -24.69 4.75
C MET A 1 5.43 -23.67 4.52
N LYS A 2 6.53 -24.04 3.85
CA LYS A 2 7.76 -23.24 3.76
C LYS A 2 7.78 -22.48 2.42
N TYR A 3 7.05 -21.37 2.35
CA TYR A 3 7.14 -20.46 1.20
C TYR A 3 8.31 -19.50 1.43
N GLN A 4 9.19 -19.38 0.43
CA GLN A 4 10.27 -18.41 0.47
C GLN A 4 9.67 -17.02 0.27
N GLN A 5 9.75 -16.16 1.29
CA GLN A 5 9.29 -14.78 1.19
C GLN A 5 10.24 -14.00 0.28
N LEU A 6 9.76 -13.64 -0.90
CA LEU A 6 10.44 -12.70 -1.78
C LEU A 6 9.92 -11.31 -1.45
N GLU A 7 10.54 -10.65 -0.47
CA GLU A 7 10.09 -9.35 0.07
C GLU A 7 9.83 -8.31 -1.03
N ASN A 8 10.68 -8.23 -2.06
CA ASN A 8 10.47 -7.32 -3.18
C ASN A 8 9.23 -7.64 -4.03
N LEU A 9 8.93 -8.93 -4.23
CA LEU A 9 7.78 -9.37 -5.01
C LEU A 9 6.48 -9.20 -4.20
N GLU A 10 6.53 -9.52 -2.91
CA GLU A 10 5.39 -9.34 -1.99
C GLU A 10 5.06 -7.86 -1.78
N CYS A 11 6.06 -6.97 -1.73
CA CYS A 11 5.85 -5.52 -1.66
C CYS A 11 5.08 -4.97 -2.86
N GLY A 12 5.41 -5.43 -4.07
CA GLY A 12 4.72 -5.02 -5.29
C GLY A 12 3.23 -5.38 -5.23
N TRP A 13 2.92 -6.62 -4.88
CA TRP A 13 1.53 -7.09 -4.81
C TRP A 13 0.72 -6.43 -3.70
N LYS A 14 1.32 -6.15 -2.54
CA LYS A 14 0.66 -5.40 -1.46
C LYS A 14 0.32 -3.99 -1.91
N TRP A 15 1.24 -3.33 -2.61
CA TRP A 15 0.99 -2.00 -3.16
C TRP A 15 -0.13 -2.01 -4.20
N ASP A 16 -0.05 -2.91 -5.19
CA ASP A 16 -1.07 -3.05 -6.24
C ASP A 16 -2.45 -3.35 -5.65
N TYR A 17 -2.52 -4.21 -4.64
CA TYR A 17 -3.75 -4.55 -3.95
C TYR A 17 -4.36 -3.34 -3.24
N LEU A 18 -3.56 -2.60 -2.46
CA LEU A 18 -4.02 -1.40 -1.74
C LEU A 18 -4.49 -0.31 -2.71
N VAL A 19 -3.76 -0.07 -3.80
CA VAL A 19 -4.13 0.93 -4.81
C VAL A 19 -5.40 0.54 -5.54
N LYS A 20 -5.58 -0.75 -5.85
CA LYS A 20 -6.84 -1.25 -6.44
C LYS A 20 -8.01 -0.98 -5.50
N LYS A 21 -7.90 -1.36 -4.23
CA LYS A 21 -8.93 -1.17 -3.20
C LYS A 21 -9.32 0.30 -3.02
N TYR A 22 -8.33 1.20 -3.02
CA TYR A 22 -8.61 2.63 -2.99
C TYR A 22 -9.35 3.12 -4.24
N ARG A 23 -8.97 2.66 -5.43
CA ARG A 23 -9.67 3.00 -6.69
C ARG A 23 -11.11 2.47 -6.73
N ASP A 24 -11.36 1.35 -6.07
CA ASP A 24 -12.70 0.78 -5.90
C ASP A 24 -13.54 1.58 -4.87
N GLY A 25 -12.97 2.61 -4.23
CA GLY A 25 -13.64 3.50 -3.29
C GLY A 25 -13.60 3.03 -1.84
N GLU A 26 -12.84 1.98 -1.52
CA GLU A 26 -12.68 1.48 -0.16
C GLU A 26 -11.64 2.31 0.63
N ASN A 27 -11.91 2.55 1.91
CA ASN A 27 -10.93 3.16 2.81
C ASN A 27 -9.88 2.11 3.20
N ILE A 28 -8.67 2.28 2.67
CA ILE A 28 -7.52 1.40 2.95
C ILE A 28 -6.71 1.83 4.18
N THR A 29 -7.13 2.90 4.87
CA THR A 29 -6.40 3.48 6.00
C THR A 29 -7.19 3.32 7.30
N LYS A 30 -6.51 3.46 8.44
CA LYS A 30 -7.16 3.49 9.76
C LYS A 30 -7.83 4.83 10.09
N TYR A 31 -7.72 5.83 9.22
CA TYR A 31 -8.19 7.18 9.48
C TYR A 31 -9.64 7.36 9.03
N ILE A 32 -10.41 8.11 9.81
CA ILE A 32 -11.80 8.49 9.49
C ILE A 32 -11.82 9.84 8.75
N GLU A 33 -10.87 10.73 9.09
CA GLU A 33 -10.78 12.05 8.48
C GLU A 33 -10.23 12.00 7.06
N LYS A 34 -10.96 12.60 6.11
CA LYS A 34 -10.60 12.59 4.68
C LYS A 34 -9.22 13.17 4.39
N SER A 35 -8.79 14.20 5.12
CA SER A 35 -7.46 14.79 5.00
C SER A 35 -6.37 13.77 5.33
N ALA A 36 -6.49 13.09 6.47
CA ALA A 36 -5.53 12.07 6.90
C ALA A 36 -5.54 10.83 5.98
N VAL A 37 -6.71 10.44 5.45
CA VAL A 37 -6.80 9.39 4.41
C VAL A 37 -6.01 9.81 3.17
N GLN A 38 -6.21 11.04 2.69
CA GLN A 38 -5.56 11.54 1.48
C GLN A 38 -4.04 11.64 1.64
N ASP A 39 -3.56 12.12 2.78
CA ASP A 39 -2.13 12.22 3.08
C ASP A 39 -1.45 10.83 3.08
N ALA A 40 -2.08 9.85 3.72
CA ALA A 40 -1.57 8.47 3.75
C ALA A 40 -1.54 7.84 2.35
N ILE A 41 -2.54 8.13 1.51
CA ILE A 41 -2.60 7.63 0.14
C ILE A 41 -1.55 8.31 -0.74
N GLU A 42 -1.32 9.60 -0.56
CA GLU A 42 -0.24 10.31 -1.26
C GLU A 42 1.13 9.71 -0.94
N GLN A 43 1.37 9.38 0.33
CA GLN A 43 2.58 8.67 0.75
C GLN A 43 2.67 7.30 0.08
N LEU A 44 1.58 6.53 0.06
CA LEU A 44 1.52 5.23 -0.61
C LEU A 44 1.84 5.35 -2.11
N LEU A 45 1.27 6.32 -2.82
CA LEU A 45 1.50 6.51 -4.25
C LEU A 45 2.96 6.90 -4.56
N LYS A 46 3.61 7.68 -3.68
CA LYS A 46 5.04 8.02 -3.80
C LYS A 46 5.95 6.79 -3.65
N LEU A 47 5.49 5.73 -2.99
CA LEU A 47 6.23 4.48 -2.82
C LEU A 47 6.23 3.57 -4.06
N LYS A 48 5.49 3.93 -5.13
CA LYS A 48 5.38 3.14 -6.38
C LYS A 48 6.73 2.68 -6.95
N ASN A 49 7.76 3.53 -6.87
CA ASN A 49 9.10 3.24 -7.43
C ASN A 49 10.11 2.75 -6.36
N THR A 50 9.69 2.59 -5.11
CA THR A 50 10.55 2.14 -3.99
C THR A 50 9.83 1.08 -3.14
N PRO A 51 9.67 -0.16 -3.66
CA PRO A 51 8.91 -1.23 -2.98
C PRO A 51 9.48 -1.64 -1.62
N THR A 52 10.77 -1.40 -1.36
CA THR A 52 11.43 -1.74 -0.08
C THR A 52 10.97 -0.90 1.12
N LYS A 53 10.28 0.23 0.91
CA LYS A 53 9.77 1.09 1.98
C LYS A 53 8.33 0.76 2.42
N VAL A 54 7.69 -0.23 1.81
CA VAL A 54 6.31 -0.63 2.14
C VAL A 54 6.27 -1.52 3.41
N ILE A 55 7.41 -2.04 3.87
CA ILE A 55 7.51 -2.98 4.99
C ILE A 55 7.82 -2.32 6.35
N ASN A 56 8.37 -1.09 6.37
CA ASN A 56 8.78 -0.41 7.62
C ASN A 56 7.92 0.81 7.95
#